data_AF-A0A3S4GG30-F1
#
_entry.id   AF-A0A3S4GG30-F1
#
_cell.length_a   1.000
_cell.length_b   1.000
_cell.length_c   1.000
_cell.angle_alpha   90.00
_cell.angle_beta   90.00
_cell.angle_gamma   90.00
#
_symmetry.space_group_name_H-M   'P 1'
#
loop_
_entity.id
_entity.type
_entity.pdbx_description
1 polymer ?
#
loop_
_entity_poly.entity_id
_entity_poly.type
_entity_poly.pdbx_seq_one_letter_code
_entity_poly.pdbx_strand_id
1 'polypeptide(L)'
;MSISAQTPAAGNKPHLYKTLFATCIGNALEWFDIAVYGFFASYIAHAFFPTEDPAVSLLLTFGSFGVSFLIRPLGAVVLGAYADRVGVKKPCWRPSA
;
A
#
# COMPACT_ATOMS: atom_id res chain seq x y z
N MET A 1 1.83 -6.32 -46.66
CA MET A 1 2.37 -6.48 -45.29
C MET A 1 1.69 -5.42 -44.41
N SER A 2 0.44 -5.67 -44.01
CA SER A 2 -0.40 -4.73 -43.25
C SER A 2 -0.56 -5.23 -41.83
N ILE A 3 0.03 -4.51 -40.88
CA ILE A 3 -0.10 -4.77 -39.45
C ILE A 3 -1.45 -4.20 -39.01
N SER A 4 -2.46 -5.06 -38.92
CA SER A 4 -3.76 -4.73 -38.33
C SER A 4 -3.58 -4.62 -36.82
N ALA A 5 -3.54 -3.40 -36.30
CA ALA A 5 -3.56 -3.13 -34.86
C ALA A 5 -4.81 -3.76 -34.23
N GLN A 6 -4.62 -4.71 -33.31
CA GLN A 6 -5.73 -5.30 -32.54
C GLN A 6 -6.02 -4.44 -31.31
N THR A 7 -7.25 -3.95 -31.24
CA THR A 7 -7.87 -3.26 -30.09
C THR A 7 -7.94 -4.22 -28.90
N PRO A 8 -7.48 -3.81 -27.70
CA PRO A 8 -7.55 -4.67 -26.51
C PRO A 8 -9.00 -5.01 -26.16
N ALA A 9 -9.25 -6.30 -25.93
CA ALA A 9 -10.55 -6.87 -25.61
C ALA A 9 -11.16 -6.21 -24.36
N ALA A 10 -12.44 -5.84 -24.47
CA ALA A 10 -13.24 -5.29 -23.37
C ALA A 10 -13.51 -6.37 -22.31
N GLY A 11 -12.55 -6.59 -21.41
CA GLY A 11 -12.80 -7.24 -20.12
C GLY A 11 -13.76 -6.37 -19.32
N ASN A 12 -14.72 -7.00 -18.64
CA ASN A 12 -15.71 -6.38 -17.76
C ASN A 12 -15.13 -5.11 -17.11
N LYS A 13 -15.52 -3.93 -17.61
CA LYS A 13 -14.92 -2.65 -17.20
C LYS A 13 -15.08 -2.59 -15.68
N PRO A 14 -14.01 -2.72 -14.88
CA PRO A 14 -14.18 -2.59 -13.44
C PRO A 14 -14.82 -1.23 -13.25
N HIS A 15 -15.96 -1.21 -12.56
CA HIS A 15 -16.76 0.00 -12.48
C HIS A 15 -15.85 1.09 -11.92
N LEU A 16 -15.56 2.13 -12.71
CA LEU A 16 -14.48 3.09 -12.40
C LEU A 16 -14.65 3.68 -11.00
N TYR A 17 -15.90 3.93 -10.60
CA TYR A 17 -16.24 4.38 -9.25
C TYR A 17 -15.76 3.41 -8.16
N LYS A 18 -15.82 2.09 -8.39
CA LYS A 18 -15.50 1.06 -7.42
C LYS A 18 -13.99 0.96 -7.23
N THR A 19 -13.23 1.06 -8.32
CA THR A 19 -11.76 1.13 -8.27
C THR A 19 -11.31 2.42 -7.59
N LEU A 20 -11.91 3.57 -7.95
CA LEU A 20 -11.61 4.85 -7.31
C LEU A 20 -11.93 4.81 -5.81
N PHE A 21 -13.10 4.31 -5.43
CA PHE A 21 -13.47 4.17 -4.01
C PHE A 21 -12.51 3.25 -3.26
N ALA A 22 -12.13 2.11 -3.84
CA ALA A 22 -11.18 1.20 -3.23
C ALA A 22 -9.81 1.87 -3.01
N THR A 23 -9.31 2.63 -3.99
CA THR A 23 -8.05 3.38 -3.86
C THR A 23 -8.17 4.50 -2.82
N CYS A 24 -9.27 5.26 -2.83
CA CYS A 24 -9.50 6.34 -1.88
C CYS A 24 -9.61 5.84 -0.44
N ILE A 25 -10.33 4.73 -0.22
CA ILE A 25 -10.44 4.11 1.11
C ILE A 25 -9.08 3.60 1.58
N GLY A 26 -8.32 2.94 0.70
CA GLY A 26 -6.96 2.49 1.03
C GLY A 26 -6.07 3.66 1.46
N ASN A 27 -6.03 4.72 0.66
CA ASN A 27 -5.28 5.92 1.00
C ASN A 27 -5.78 6.57 2.31
N ALA A 28 -7.10 6.68 2.49
CA ALA A 28 -7.67 7.26 3.70
C ALA A 28 -7.31 6.45 4.97
N LEU A 29 -7.34 5.12 4.90
CA LEU A 29 -6.95 4.26 6.02
C LEU A 29 -5.48 4.41 6.37
N GLU A 30 -4.61 4.53 5.37
CA GLU A 30 -3.19 4.78 5.62
C GLU A 30 -2.93 6.12 6.30
N TRP A 31 -3.64 7.18 5.88
CA TRP A 31 -3.53 8.50 6.50
C TRP A 31 -4.19 8.57 7.88
N PHE A 32 -5.28 7.83 8.08
CA PHE A 32 -5.95 7.72 9.37
C PHE A 32 -5.03 7.10 10.42
N ASP A 33 -4.38 5.98 10.10
CA ASP A 33 -3.46 5.31 11.02
C ASP A 33 -2.27 6.21 11.41
N ILE A 34 -1.67 6.90 10.43
CA ILE A 34 -0.62 7.90 10.67
C ILE A 34 -1.09 9.01 11.61
N ALA A 35 -2.27 9.59 11.33
CA ALA A 35 -2.79 10.72 12.09
C ALA A 35 -3.09 10.32 13.54
N VAL A 36 -3.69 9.15 13.73
CA VAL A 36 -3.95 8.59 15.07
C VAL A 36 -2.63 8.35 15.81
N TYR A 37 -1.65 7.73 15.17
CA TYR A 37 -0.34 7.51 15.80
C TYR A 37 0.33 8.83 16.20
N GLY A 38 0.31 9.84 15.33
CA GLY A 38 0.84 11.17 15.63
C GLY A 38 0.13 11.85 16.81
N PHE A 39 -1.20 11.73 16.89
CA PHE A 39 -1.99 12.27 18.00
C PHE A 39 -1.67 11.59 19.33
N PHE A 40 -1.49 10.27 19.32
CA PHE A 40 -1.14 9.49 20.50
C PHE A 40 0.37 9.43 20.78
N ALA A 41 1.21 10.06 19.96
CA ALA A 41 2.67 9.93 20.06
C ALA A 41 3.20 10.35 21.44
N SER A 42 2.68 11.42 22.04
CA SER A 42 3.09 11.85 23.40
C SER A 42 2.69 10.84 24.48
N TYR A 43 1.52 10.21 24.35
CA TYR A 43 1.07 9.15 25.26
C TYR A 43 1.90 7.89 25.12
N ILE A 44 2.19 7.46 23.89
CA ILE A 44 3.03 6.31 23.58
C ILE A 44 4.46 6.54 24.08
N ALA A 45 4.99 7.75 23.91
CA ALA A 45 6.30 8.15 24.38
C ALA A 45 6.46 7.93 25.90
N HIS A 46 5.53 8.42 26.70
CA HIS A 46 5.58 8.25 28.15
C HIS A 46 5.28 6.83 28.63
N ALA A 47 4.45 6.08 27.89
CA ALA A 47 4.06 4.72 28.27
C ALA A 47 5.12 3.65 27.90
N PHE A 48 5.75 3.76 26.73
CA PHE A 48 6.69 2.76 26.22
C PHE A 48 8.16 3.14 26.41
N PHE A 49 8.48 4.44 26.43
CA PHE A 49 9.84 4.95 26.61
C PHE A 49 9.90 5.95 27.77
N PRO A 50 9.69 5.50 29.02
CA PRO A 50 9.86 6.37 30.19
C PRO A 50 11.35 6.74 30.31
N THR A 51 11.74 7.89 29.76
CA THR A 51 13.08 8.45 29.87
C THR A 51 13.08 9.69 30.75
N GLU A 52 14.22 10.01 31.35
CA GLU A 52 14.36 11.14 32.28
C GLU A 52 14.09 12.49 31.60
N ASP A 53 14.29 12.57 30.29
CA ASP A 53 13.99 13.75 29.48
C ASP A 53 12.76 13.49 28.57
N PRO A 54 11.67 14.25 28.72
CA PRO A 54 10.49 14.16 27.88
C PRO A 54 10.78 14.33 26.38
N ALA A 55 11.79 15.13 26.02
CA ALA A 55 12.15 15.37 24.63
C ALA A 55 12.71 14.10 23.95
N VAL A 56 13.45 13.29 24.72
CA VAL A 56 14.03 12.03 24.24
C VAL A 56 12.94 10.99 23.98
N SER A 57 11.96 10.83 24.87
CA SER A 57 10.82 9.92 24.68
C SER A 57 10.05 10.22 23.37
N LEU A 58 9.80 11.50 23.09
CA LEU A 58 9.14 11.92 21.85
C LEU A 58 9.99 11.62 20.62
N LEU A 59 11.29 11.88 20.67
CA LEU A 59 12.23 11.56 19.59
C LEU A 59 12.26 10.05 19.27
N LEU A 60 12.29 9.19 20.28
CA LEU A 60 12.22 7.73 20.08
C LEU A 60 10.89 7.29 19.47
N THR A 61 9.79 7.92 19.85
CA THR A 61 8.46 7.62 19.32
C THR A 61 8.33 8.04 17.86
N PHE A 62 8.82 9.23 17.51
CA PHE A 62 8.92 9.67 16.12
C PHE A 62 9.94 8.85 15.31
N GLY A 63 11.02 8.39 15.93
CA GLY A 63 11.99 7.50 15.31
C GLY A 63 11.36 6.15 14.95
N SER A 64 10.58 5.58 15.87
CA SER A 64 9.81 4.35 15.63
C SER A 64 8.79 4.54 14.51
N PHE A 65 8.12 5.69 14.48
CA PHE A 65 7.23 6.08 13.38
C PHE A 65 7.97 6.23 12.04
N GLY A 66 9.20 6.75 12.06
CA GLY A 66 10.07 6.82 10.89
C GLY A 66 10.43 5.42 10.34
N VAL A 67 10.59 4.42 11.20
CA VAL A 67 10.77 3.02 10.76
C VAL A 67 9.53 2.50 10.03
N SER A 68 8.33 2.89 10.46
CA SER A 68 7.06 2.56 9.79
C SER A 68 7.01 3.07 8.34
N PHE A 69 7.67 4.20 8.04
CA PHE A 69 7.77 4.71 6.67
C PHE A 69 8.58 3.79 5.75
N LEU A 70 9.54 3.01 6.28
CA LEU A 70 10.29 2.02 5.52
C LEU A 70 9.49 0.73 5.30
N ILE A 71 8.55 0.41 6.19
CA ILE A 71 7.66 -0.75 6.06
C ILE A 71 6.71 -0.60 4.86
N ARG A 72 6.28 0.61 4.51
CA ARG A 72 5.41 0.86 3.34
C ARG A 72 6.01 0.42 1.99
N PRO A 73 7.20 0.89 1.58
CA PRO A 73 7.81 0.43 0.33
C PRO A 73 8.12 -1.07 0.37
N LEU A 74 8.50 -1.59 1.54
CA LEU A 74 8.74 -3.02 1.69
C LEU A 74 7.46 -3.85 1.49
N GLY A 75 6.35 -3.41 2.08
CA GLY A 75 5.03 -4.01 1.90
C GLY A 75 4.55 -3.92 0.44
N ALA A 76 4.78 -2.79 -0.23
CA ALA A 76 4.44 -2.61 -1.64
C ALA A 76 5.24 -3.56 -2.56
N VAL A 77 6.53 -3.76 -2.28
CA VAL A 77 7.37 -4.71 -3.04
C VAL A 77 6.90 -6.14 -2.82
N VAL A 78 6.63 -6.54 -1.58
CA VAL A 78 6.18 -7.91 -1.26
C VAL A 78 4.79 -8.19 -1.83
N LEU A 79 3.82 -7.30 -1.60
CA LEU A 79 2.46 -7.45 -2.10
C LEU A 79 2.40 -7.31 -3.63
N GLY A 80 3.23 -6.45 -4.22
CA GLY A 80 3.37 -6.33 -5.67
C GLY A 80 3.93 -7.60 -6.29
N ALA A 81 5.01 -8.17 -5.72
CA ALA A 81 5.56 -9.44 -6.15
C ALA A 81 4.57 -10.61 -5.98
N TYR A 82 3.76 -10.59 -4.91
CA TYR A 82 2.70 -11.57 -4.71
C TYR A 82 1.56 -11.43 -5.73
N ALA A 83 1.12 -10.20 -6.00
CA ALA A 83 0.10 -9.91 -7.02
C ALA A 83 0.55 -10.30 -8.42
N ASP A 84 1.83 -10.12 -8.75
CA ASP A 84 2.43 -10.55 -10.02
C ASP A 84 2.35 -12.08 -10.17
N ARG A 85 2.68 -12.84 -9.12
CA ARG A 85 2.63 -14.31 -9.14
C ARG A 85 1.20 -14.88 -9.23
N VAL A 86 0.23 -14.25 -8.56
CA VAL A 86 -1.18 -14.70 -8.55
C VAL A 86 -1.95 -14.24 -9.79
N GLY A 87 -1.50 -13.14 -10.42
CA GLY A 87 -2.15 -12.50 -11.57
C GLY A 87 -1.88 -13.14 -12.93
N VAL A 88 -0.90 -14.06 -13.06
CA VAL A 88 -0.63 -14.75 -14.33
C VAL A 88 -1.75 -15.75 -14.65
N LYS A 89 -2.89 -15.23 -15.11
CA LYS A 89 -3.85 -16.00 -15.91
C LYS A 89 -3.16 -16.36 -17.22
N LYS A 90 -2.71 -17.60 -17.26
CA LYS A 90 -2.18 -18.32 -18.44
C LYS A 90 -2.91 -17.87 -19.71
N PRO A 91 -2.22 -17.32 -20.72
CA PRO A 91 -2.79 -17.22 -22.06
C PRO A 91 -2.91 -18.65 -22.60
N CYS A 92 -4.06 -19.27 -22.35
CA CYS A 92 -4.48 -20.49 -23.03
C CYS A 92 -4.96 -20.10 -24.43
N TRP A 93 -4.03 -19.73 -25.30
CA TRP A 93 -4.33 -19.71 -26.72
C TRP A 93 -3.66 -20.91 -27.36
N ARG A 94 -4.46 -21.97 -27.51
CA ARG A 94 -4.13 -23.21 -28.19
C ARG A 94 -4.20 -22.93 -29.70
N PRO A 95 -3.09 -23.02 -30.46
CA PRO A 95 -3.16 -22.99 -31.89
C PRO A 95 -3.62 -24.38 -32.36
N SER A 96 -4.83 -24.46 -32.90
CA SER A 96 -5.23 -25.61 -33.70
C SER A 96 -5.70 -25.12 -35.06
N ALA A 97 -4.79 -25.31 -36.01
CA ALA A 97 -4.91 -25.53 -37.46
C ALA A 97 -5.99 -24.76 -38.24
#